data_AF-A0A9E0I681-F1
#
_entry.id   AF-A0A9E0I681-F1
#
_cell.length_a   1.000
_cell.length_b   1.000
_cell.length_c   1.000
_cell.angle_alpha   90.00
_cell.angle_beta   90.00
_cell.angle_gamma   90.00
#
_symmetry.space_group_name_H-M   'P 1'
#
loop_
_entity.id
_entity.type
_entity.pdbx_description
1 polymer ?
#
loop_
_entity_poly.entity_id
_entity_poly.type
_entity_poly.pdbx_seq_one_letter_code
_entity_poly.pdbx_strand_id
1 'polypeptide(L)'
;MNSPLCSRHDPLKQPVRHLVAVDAGLPDLTTLLRHLPLGSAVCLVPPHADALTHLAQAAAGLPRGSLHGLHILGHGQPGRMHLGSGWVDASTVQGAGAAMADIAAALADDAHVWVYGCHSAQGQEGLAWLDAWALATGAAVHGTTGVWRAQQPALLQPRTNSTTSNPLQACW
;
A
#
# COMPACT_ATOMS: atom_id res chain seq x y z
N MET A 1 28.17 28.90 -31.92
CA MET A 1 26.80 28.44 -32.22
C MET A 1 26.40 27.46 -31.13
N ASN A 2 25.32 27.76 -30.41
CA ASN A 2 24.91 27.13 -29.14
C ASN A 2 24.70 25.61 -29.24
N SER A 3 25.36 24.86 -28.35
CA SER A 3 24.94 23.50 -27.97
C SER A 3 23.71 23.58 -27.06
N PRO A 4 22.68 22.74 -27.22
CA PRO A 4 21.54 22.73 -26.32
C PRO A 4 21.95 22.16 -24.97
N LEU A 5 21.59 22.90 -23.92
CA LEU A 5 21.82 22.54 -22.52
C LEU A 5 21.11 21.21 -22.22
N CYS A 6 21.88 20.27 -21.68
CA CYS A 6 21.43 19.05 -21.04
C CYS A 6 20.26 19.38 -20.09
N SER A 7 19.08 18.79 -20.32
CA SER A 7 17.91 18.94 -19.46
C SER A 7 18.27 18.39 -18.08
N ARG A 8 18.59 19.28 -17.14
CA ARG A 8 18.87 18.91 -15.76
C ARG A 8 17.58 18.33 -15.18
N HIS A 9 17.52 17.01 -15.04
CA HIS A 9 16.58 16.37 -14.13
C HIS A 9 16.83 16.98 -12.76
N ASP A 10 15.85 17.74 -12.24
CA ASP A 10 15.87 18.18 -10.85
C ASP A 10 15.54 16.95 -9.99
N PRO A 11 16.51 16.38 -9.25
CA PRO A 11 16.26 15.19 -8.45
C PRO A 11 15.24 15.44 -7.31
N LEU A 12 14.90 16.70 -7.03
CA LEU A 12 13.90 17.08 -6.03
C LEU A 12 12.47 17.14 -6.58
N LYS A 13 12.27 16.97 -7.90
CA LYS A 13 10.95 16.99 -8.55
C LYS A 13 10.64 15.69 -9.28
N GLN A 14 10.97 14.55 -8.68
CA GLN A 14 10.49 13.28 -9.20
C GLN A 14 8.98 13.17 -8.95
N PRO A 15 8.17 12.82 -9.97
CA PRO A 15 6.75 12.60 -9.75
C PRO A 15 6.58 11.44 -8.77
N VAL A 16 5.77 11.65 -7.73
CA VAL A 16 5.37 10.59 -6.81
C VAL A 16 4.71 9.49 -7.63
N ARG A 17 5.29 8.29 -7.62
CA ARG A 17 4.73 7.10 -8.28
C ARG A 17 4.11 6.12 -7.30
N HIS A 18 4.48 6.22 -6.02
CA HIS A 18 4.08 5.30 -4.97
C HIS A 18 3.57 6.07 -3.76
N LEU A 19 2.39 5.68 -3.27
CA LEU A 19 1.84 6.15 -2.00
C LEU A 19 1.94 5.01 -0.99
N VAL A 20 2.50 5.29 0.18
CA VAL A 20 2.67 4.34 1.28
C VAL A 20 1.79 4.81 2.45
N ALA A 21 0.64 4.17 2.59
CA ALA A 21 -0.25 4.33 3.73
C ALA A 21 0.26 3.48 4.91
N VAL A 22 0.54 4.12 6.05
CA VAL A 22 1.12 3.46 7.22
C VAL A 22 0.26 3.75 8.43
N ASP A 23 -0.19 2.71 9.14
CA ASP A 23 -0.82 2.86 10.44
C ASP A 23 0.17 3.43 11.47
N ALA A 24 -0.20 4.52 12.14
CA ALA A 24 0.65 5.16 13.14
C ALA A 24 0.81 4.34 14.43
N GLY A 25 -0.02 3.30 14.64
CA GLY A 25 0.08 2.37 15.76
C GLY A 25 1.15 1.30 15.59
N LEU A 26 1.79 1.20 14.42
CA LEU A 26 2.87 0.24 14.19
C LEU A 26 4.09 0.53 15.10
N PRO A 27 4.71 -0.52 15.67
CA PRO A 27 5.97 -0.36 16.40
C PRO A 27 7.11 0.02 15.44
N ASP A 28 8.14 0.68 15.98
CA ASP A 28 9.35 1.09 15.25
C ASP A 28 9.08 1.91 13.97
N LEU A 29 7.98 2.68 13.95
CA LEU A 29 7.55 3.50 12.83
C LEU A 29 8.69 4.35 12.23
N THR A 30 9.50 4.98 13.07
CA THR A 30 10.66 5.79 12.63
C THR A 30 11.65 4.98 11.80
N THR A 31 11.91 3.72 12.18
CA THR A 31 12.80 2.83 11.45
C THR A 31 12.16 2.45 10.12
N LEU A 32 10.90 2.02 10.13
CA LEU A 32 10.15 1.67 8.93
C LEU A 32 10.19 2.80 7.89
N LEU A 33 9.88 4.04 8.30
CA LEU A 33 9.84 5.20 7.41
C LEU A 33 11.20 5.53 6.79
N ARG A 34 12.30 5.33 7.51
CA ARG A 34 13.66 5.55 6.98
C ARG A 34 14.07 4.57 5.89
N HIS A 35 13.42 3.41 5.83
CA HIS A 35 13.71 2.37 4.86
C HIS A 35 12.79 2.38 3.64
N LEU A 36 11.81 3.29 3.58
CA LEU A 36 10.98 3.44 2.40
C LEU A 36 11.82 3.94 1.22
N PRO A 37 11.56 3.45 -0.01
CA PRO A 37 12.27 3.92 -1.19
C PRO A 37 12.12 5.43 -1.39
N LEU A 38 13.19 6.07 -1.85
CA LEU A 38 13.15 7.47 -2.26
C LEU A 38 12.06 7.68 -3.33
N GLY A 39 11.34 8.80 -3.24
CA GLY A 39 10.23 9.11 -4.16
C GLY A 39 8.87 8.52 -3.74
N SER A 40 8.80 7.81 -2.61
CA SER A 40 7.54 7.41 -1.99
C SER A 40 6.89 8.59 -1.27
N ALA A 41 5.62 8.86 -1.54
CA ALA A 41 4.80 9.69 -0.66
C ALA A 41 4.30 8.84 0.52
N VAL A 42 4.32 9.40 1.72
CA VAL A 42 3.84 8.70 2.92
C VAL A 42 2.53 9.32 3.39
N CYS A 43 1.52 8.48 3.59
CA CYS A 43 0.27 8.81 4.27
C CYS A 43 0.28 8.11 5.64
N LEU A 44 0.60 8.86 6.70
CA LEU A 44 0.59 8.31 8.05
C LEU A 44 -0.83 8.41 8.62
N VAL A 45 -1.50 7.27 8.80
CA VAL A 45 -2.88 7.19 9.28
C VAL A 45 -2.93 7.35 10.80
N PRO A 46 -3.52 8.42 11.35
CA PRO A 46 -3.60 8.63 12.79
C PRO A 46 -4.54 7.64 13.49
N PRO A 47 -4.31 7.29 14.78
CA PRO A 47 -5.10 6.27 15.50
C PRO A 47 -6.60 6.56 15.64
N HIS A 48 -7.05 7.79 15.39
CA HIS A 48 -8.45 8.21 15.50
C HIS A 48 -9.10 8.50 14.15
N ALA A 49 -8.35 8.34 13.06
CA ALA A 49 -8.84 8.63 11.73
C ALA A 49 -9.55 7.41 11.13
N ASP A 50 -10.62 7.68 10.38
CA ASP A 50 -11.13 6.73 9.39
C ASP A 50 -10.08 6.57 8.29
N ALA A 51 -9.52 5.37 8.17
CA ALA A 51 -8.36 5.13 7.32
C ALA A 51 -8.64 5.36 5.83
N LEU A 52 -9.81 4.93 5.34
CA LEU A 52 -10.15 5.05 3.92
C LEU A 52 -10.41 6.51 3.54
N THR A 53 -11.09 7.28 4.40
CA THR A 53 -11.27 8.73 4.22
C THR A 53 -9.93 9.45 4.25
N HIS A 54 -9.05 9.12 5.19
CA HIS A 54 -7.73 9.75 5.29
C HIS A 54 -6.85 9.44 4.08
N LEU A 55 -6.87 8.19 3.62
CA LEU A 55 -6.16 7.76 2.41
C LEU A 55 -6.72 8.45 1.15
N ALA A 56 -8.05 8.57 1.03
CA ALA A 56 -8.69 9.29 -0.07
C ALA A 56 -8.28 10.76 -0.10
N GLN A 57 -8.21 11.43 1.06
CA GLN A 57 -7.72 12.81 1.15
C GLN A 57 -6.26 12.93 0.68
N ALA A 58 -5.40 11.99 1.07
CA ALA A 58 -4.01 11.97 0.61
C ALA A 58 -3.91 11.72 -0.91
N ALA A 59 -4.71 10.79 -1.44
CA ALA A 59 -4.76 10.45 -2.86
C ALA A 59 -5.31 11.62 -3.71
N ALA A 60 -6.34 12.31 -3.24
CA ALA A 60 -6.95 13.46 -3.92
C ALA A 60 -5.99 14.66 -4.05
N GLY A 61 -4.97 14.75 -3.18
CA GLY A 61 -3.90 15.75 -3.29
C GLY A 61 -2.91 15.47 -4.42
N LEU A 62 -3.00 14.31 -5.08
CA LEU A 62 -2.11 13.89 -6.16
C LEU A 62 -2.78 14.04 -7.53
N PRO A 63 -2.01 14.21 -8.61
CA PRO A 63 -2.57 14.20 -9.96
C PRO A 63 -3.28 12.86 -10.25
N ARG A 64 -4.41 12.91 -10.98
CA ARG A 64 -5.12 11.69 -11.38
C ARG A 64 -4.22 10.77 -12.20
N GLY A 65 -4.31 9.46 -11.98
CA GLY A 65 -3.49 8.48 -12.70
C GLY A 65 -1.97 8.57 -12.45
N SER A 66 -1.53 9.20 -11.37
CA SER A 66 -0.09 9.40 -11.11
C SER A 66 0.55 8.26 -10.31
N LEU A 67 -0.25 7.50 -9.57
CA LEU A 67 0.22 6.42 -8.71
C LEU A 67 0.25 5.09 -9.47
N HIS A 68 1.43 4.52 -9.65
CA HIS A 68 1.59 3.13 -10.09
C HIS A 68 1.58 2.15 -8.90
N GLY A 69 1.59 2.66 -7.67
CA GLY A 69 1.60 1.83 -6.49
C GLY A 69 0.93 2.44 -5.27
N LEU A 70 0.09 1.66 -4.62
CA LEU A 70 -0.41 1.91 -3.27
C LEU A 70 0.05 0.80 -2.34
N HIS A 71 0.74 1.16 -1.26
CA HIS A 71 1.24 0.24 -0.25
C HIS A 71 0.54 0.52 1.06
N ILE A 72 -0.08 -0.48 1.70
CA ILE A 72 -0.85 -0.34 2.94
C ILE A 72 -0.18 -1.18 4.03
N LEU A 73 0.32 -0.53 5.08
CA LEU A 73 1.10 -1.15 6.15
C LEU A 73 0.35 -1.00 7.48
N GLY A 74 0.18 -2.11 8.19
CA GLY A 74 -0.53 -2.12 9.48
C GLY A 74 -0.55 -3.50 10.14
N HIS A 75 -1.38 -3.65 11.17
CA HIS A 75 -1.65 -4.97 11.76
C HIS A 75 -2.69 -5.72 10.94
N GLY A 76 -2.45 -7.00 10.65
CA GLY A 76 -3.35 -7.83 9.86
C GLY A 76 -3.92 -9.00 10.64
N GLN A 77 -5.06 -9.48 10.14
CA GLN A 77 -5.67 -10.79 10.40
C GLN A 77 -6.34 -11.27 9.10
N PRO A 78 -6.68 -12.56 8.94
CA PRO A 78 -7.40 -13.03 7.75
C PRO A 78 -8.56 -12.13 7.35
N GLY A 79 -8.48 -11.55 6.14
CA GLY A 79 -9.52 -10.72 5.55
C GLY A 79 -9.62 -9.28 6.05
N ARG A 80 -8.67 -8.77 6.84
CA ARG A 80 -8.73 -7.40 7.36
C ARG A 80 -7.41 -6.83 7.86
N MET A 81 -7.36 -5.50 7.91
CA MET A 81 -6.24 -4.71 8.45
C MET A 81 -6.72 -3.70 9.48
N HIS A 82 -6.00 -3.57 10.58
CA HIS A 82 -6.22 -2.48 11.53
C HIS A 82 -5.46 -1.25 11.04
N LEU A 83 -6.21 -0.17 10.76
CA LEU A 83 -5.68 1.11 10.31
C LEU A 83 -6.46 2.24 10.98
N GLY A 84 -5.76 3.14 11.65
CA GLY A 84 -6.36 4.27 12.35
C GLY A 84 -7.33 3.80 13.45
N SER A 85 -8.59 4.21 13.35
CA SER A 85 -9.59 3.95 14.39
C SER A 85 -10.22 2.56 14.37
N GLY A 86 -9.92 1.70 13.38
CA GLY A 86 -10.57 0.40 13.31
C GLY A 86 -10.06 -0.56 12.25
N TRP A 87 -10.82 -1.65 12.09
CA TRP A 87 -10.56 -2.67 11.09
C TRP A 87 -11.14 -2.28 9.73
N VAL A 88 -10.32 -2.41 8.69
CA VAL A 88 -10.69 -2.33 7.29
C VAL A 88 -10.81 -3.75 6.76
N ASP A 89 -12.03 -4.17 6.48
CA ASP A 89 -12.40 -5.47 5.88
C ASP A 89 -13.19 -5.28 4.57
N ALA A 90 -13.67 -6.37 3.98
CA ALA A 90 -14.38 -6.31 2.69
C ALA A 90 -15.63 -5.42 2.75
N SER A 91 -16.37 -5.48 3.87
CA SER A 91 -17.58 -4.67 4.05
C SER A 91 -17.26 -3.18 4.17
N THR A 92 -16.18 -2.84 4.86
CA THR A 92 -15.74 -1.44 4.95
C THR A 92 -15.32 -0.87 3.60
N VAL A 93 -14.63 -1.66 2.78
CA VAL A 93 -14.19 -1.23 1.45
C VAL A 93 -15.40 -1.03 0.53
N GLN A 94 -16.34 -1.97 0.54
CA GLN A 94 -17.58 -1.88 -0.24
C GLN A 94 -18.46 -0.70 0.21
N GLY A 95 -18.49 -0.38 1.50
CA GLY A 95 -19.26 0.74 2.04
C GLY A 95 -18.63 2.12 1.78
N ALA A 96 -17.33 2.19 1.48
CA ALA A 96 -16.58 3.45 1.38
C ALA A 96 -16.57 4.05 -0.04
N GLY A 97 -17.67 3.95 -0.78
CA GLY A 97 -17.73 4.21 -2.23
C GLY A 97 -17.06 5.52 -2.70
N ALA A 98 -17.34 6.66 -2.05
CA ALA A 98 -16.73 7.94 -2.43
C ALA A 98 -15.21 7.96 -2.16
N ALA A 99 -14.78 7.50 -0.99
CA ALA A 99 -13.36 7.42 -0.64
C ALA A 99 -12.61 6.47 -1.59
N MET A 100 -13.19 5.31 -1.90
CA MET A 100 -12.60 4.37 -2.84
C MET A 100 -12.54 4.92 -4.27
N ALA A 101 -13.52 5.70 -4.71
CA ALA A 101 -13.49 6.37 -6.01
C ALA A 101 -12.36 7.41 -6.10
N ASP A 102 -12.12 8.17 -5.03
CA ASP A 102 -11.01 9.14 -4.97
C ASP A 102 -9.64 8.44 -4.97
N ILE A 103 -9.52 7.32 -4.24
CA ILE A 103 -8.32 6.47 -4.28
C ILE A 103 -8.10 5.94 -5.68
N ALA A 104 -9.13 5.35 -6.30
CA ALA A 104 -9.06 4.80 -7.66
C ALA A 104 -8.67 5.86 -8.69
N ALA A 105 -9.18 7.09 -8.57
CA ALA A 105 -8.86 8.19 -9.47
C ALA A 105 -7.38 8.60 -9.46
N ALA A 106 -6.67 8.38 -8.35
CA ALA A 106 -5.24 8.67 -8.24
C ALA A 106 -4.37 7.56 -8.84
N LEU A 107 -4.88 6.34 -8.94
CA LEU A 107 -4.18 5.18 -9.47
C LEU A 107 -4.10 5.22 -11.01
N ALA A 108 -2.95 4.85 -11.55
CA ALA A 108 -2.74 4.58 -12.96
C ALA A 108 -3.44 3.28 -13.39
N ASP A 109 -3.67 3.11 -14.69
CA ASP A 109 -4.36 1.92 -15.25
C ASP A 109 -3.61 0.60 -14.96
N ASP A 110 -2.29 0.65 -14.81
CA ASP A 110 -1.41 -0.49 -14.51
C ASP A 110 -0.97 -0.54 -13.04
N ALA A 111 -1.63 0.23 -12.17
CA ALA A 111 -1.26 0.32 -10.77
C ALA A 111 -1.52 -0.99 -10.02
N HIS A 112 -0.71 -1.22 -8.98
CA HIS A 112 -0.89 -2.31 -8.04
C HIS A 112 -1.15 -1.78 -6.63
N VAL A 113 -1.93 -2.53 -5.86
CA VAL A 113 -2.13 -2.33 -4.42
C VAL A 113 -1.47 -3.48 -3.67
N TRP A 114 -0.68 -3.14 -2.66
CA TRP A 114 -0.01 -4.11 -1.81
C TRP A 114 -0.38 -3.93 -0.35
N VAL A 115 -0.80 -5.01 0.29
CA VAL A 115 -1.11 -5.05 1.71
C VAL A 115 -0.05 -5.80 2.50
N TYR A 116 0.48 -5.11 3.51
CA TYR A 116 1.48 -5.59 4.44
C TYR A 116 0.93 -5.61 5.86
N GLY A 117 0.37 -6.75 6.23
CA GLY A 117 -0.02 -7.05 7.61
C GLY A 117 -0.26 -8.53 7.78
N CYS A 118 0.07 -9.02 8.97
CA CYS A 118 0.09 -10.45 9.27
C CYS A 118 -1.18 -11.15 8.79
N HIS A 119 -1.05 -12.15 7.91
CA HIS A 119 -2.15 -13.00 7.48
C HIS A 119 -3.34 -12.29 6.81
N SER A 120 -3.21 -11.01 6.45
CA SER A 120 -4.28 -10.21 5.84
C SER A 120 -4.92 -10.86 4.60
N ALA A 121 -4.12 -11.56 3.80
CA ALA A 121 -4.56 -12.30 2.61
C ALA A 121 -4.72 -13.82 2.85
N GLN A 122 -4.66 -14.30 4.09
CA GLN A 122 -4.78 -15.72 4.38
C GLN A 122 -6.22 -16.20 4.22
N GLY A 123 -6.39 -17.37 3.60
CA GLY A 123 -7.68 -18.07 3.55
C GLY A 123 -8.72 -17.40 2.66
N GLN A 124 -9.96 -17.86 2.78
CA GLN A 124 -11.07 -17.33 1.99
C GLN A 124 -11.44 -15.91 2.39
N GLU A 125 -11.34 -15.54 3.68
CA GLU A 125 -11.58 -14.16 4.10
C GLU A 125 -10.55 -13.21 3.49
N GLY A 126 -9.28 -13.63 3.46
CA GLY A 126 -8.20 -12.88 2.83
C GLY A 126 -8.45 -12.62 1.34
N LEU A 127 -8.81 -13.67 0.59
CA LEU A 127 -9.12 -13.53 -0.84
C LEU A 127 -10.31 -12.60 -1.08
N ALA A 128 -11.41 -12.77 -0.33
CA ALA A 128 -12.59 -11.91 -0.46
C ALA A 128 -12.27 -10.43 -0.18
N TRP A 129 -11.35 -10.17 0.74
CA TRP A 129 -10.91 -8.82 1.05
C TRP A 129 -10.03 -8.22 -0.05
N LEU A 130 -9.10 -9.00 -0.64
CA LEU A 130 -8.34 -8.54 -1.80
C LEU A 130 -9.25 -8.25 -3.01
N ASP A 131 -10.25 -9.10 -3.24
CA ASP A 131 -11.24 -8.92 -4.30
C ASP A 131 -12.07 -7.64 -4.10
N ALA A 132 -12.44 -7.32 -2.86
CA ALA A 132 -13.15 -6.08 -2.56
C ALA A 132 -12.31 -4.84 -2.91
N TRP A 133 -11.01 -4.85 -2.60
CA TRP A 133 -10.09 -3.80 -3.02
C TRP A 133 -9.92 -3.74 -4.54
N ALA A 134 -9.77 -4.89 -5.20
CA ALA A 134 -9.60 -4.96 -6.65
C ALA A 134 -10.83 -4.40 -7.38
N LEU A 135 -12.03 -4.77 -6.93
CA LEU A 135 -13.28 -4.25 -7.47
C LEU A 135 -13.42 -2.74 -7.27
N ALA A 136 -13.07 -2.25 -6.07
CA ALA A 136 -13.23 -0.84 -5.73
C ALA A 136 -12.20 0.08 -6.40
N THR A 137 -11.01 -0.44 -6.72
CA THR A 137 -9.90 0.35 -7.27
C THR A 137 -9.63 0.11 -8.76
N GLY A 138 -10.02 -1.05 -9.30
CA GLY A 138 -9.63 -1.50 -10.64
C GLY A 138 -8.18 -2.00 -10.74
N ALA A 139 -7.40 -1.96 -9.65
CA ALA A 139 -6.00 -2.35 -9.63
C ALA A 139 -5.81 -3.83 -9.29
N ALA A 140 -4.65 -4.40 -9.65
CA ALA A 140 -4.26 -5.70 -9.13
C ALA A 140 -3.88 -5.59 -7.65
N VAL A 141 -4.39 -6.49 -6.81
CA VAL A 141 -4.20 -6.42 -5.36
C VAL A 141 -3.47 -7.66 -4.86
N HIS A 142 -2.47 -7.42 -4.02
CA HIS A 142 -1.64 -8.47 -3.41
C HIS A 142 -1.61 -8.26 -1.90
N GLY A 143 -1.54 -9.35 -1.13
CA GLY A 143 -1.47 -9.24 0.32
C GLY A 143 -0.66 -10.35 0.97
N THR A 144 -0.48 -10.24 2.29
CA THR A 144 0.40 -11.11 3.05
C THR A 144 -0.37 -12.30 3.64
N THR A 145 0.08 -13.54 3.39
CA THR A 145 -0.54 -14.77 3.91
C THR A 145 0.12 -15.33 5.17
N GLY A 146 1.22 -14.72 5.62
CA GLY A 146 1.99 -15.12 6.82
C GLY A 146 2.30 -13.94 7.73
N VAL A 147 3.31 -14.09 8.59
CA VAL A 147 3.78 -12.98 9.44
C VAL A 147 4.51 -11.91 8.63
N TRP A 148 4.18 -10.65 8.88
CA TRP A 148 4.87 -9.50 8.33
C TRP A 148 5.74 -8.86 9.43
N ARG A 149 6.97 -8.48 9.10
CA ARG A 149 7.92 -7.83 10.03
C ARG A 149 8.46 -6.55 9.40
N ALA A 150 8.06 -5.41 9.93
CA ALA A 150 8.50 -4.09 9.46
C ALA A 150 10.04 -3.88 9.44
N GLN A 151 10.78 -4.70 10.21
CA GLN A 151 12.24 -4.60 10.39
C GLN A 151 13.09 -5.24 9.27
N GLN A 152 12.49 -5.86 8.25
CA GLN A 152 13.24 -6.52 7.15
C GLN A 152 12.96 -5.85 5.79
N PRO A 153 13.57 -4.70 5.45
CA PRO A 153 13.11 -3.75 4.41
C PRO A 153 13.13 -4.18 2.94
N ALA A 154 13.30 -5.47 2.61
CA ALA A 154 13.06 -5.98 1.26
C ALA A 154 11.55 -5.99 0.86
N LEU A 155 10.71 -5.25 1.60
CA LEU A 155 9.28 -5.50 1.80
C LEU A 155 8.35 -4.97 0.73
N LEU A 156 8.80 -4.11 -0.20
CA LEU A 156 7.92 -3.66 -1.28
C LEU A 156 7.94 -4.58 -2.51
N GLN A 157 8.10 -5.88 -2.29
CA GLN A 157 7.79 -6.90 -3.29
C GLN A 157 6.96 -7.99 -2.61
N PRO A 158 5.69 -8.19 -2.99
CA PRO A 158 4.98 -9.38 -2.54
C PRO A 158 5.73 -10.59 -3.08
N ARG A 159 6.02 -11.57 -2.23
CA ARG A 159 6.39 -12.89 -2.74
C ARG A 159 5.14 -13.44 -3.44
N THR A 160 5.11 -13.36 -4.77
CA THR A 160 4.13 -14.10 -5.56
C THR A 160 4.49 -15.56 -5.42
N ASN A 161 3.71 -16.31 -4.64
CA ASN A 161 3.89 -17.75 -4.55
C ASN A 161 3.32 -18.36 -5.83
N SER A 162 4.11 -18.38 -6.91
CA SER A 162 3.89 -19.35 -7.98
C SER A 162 4.27 -20.72 -7.43
N THR A 163 3.32 -21.63 -7.49
CA THR A 163 3.32 -22.99 -6.95
C THR A 163 4.51 -23.81 -7.43
N THR A 164 5.63 -23.78 -6.71
CA THR A 164 6.58 -24.90 -6.65
C THR A 164 7.22 -24.92 -5.28
N SER A 165 6.94 -25.99 -4.55
CA SER A 165 7.54 -26.40 -3.29
C SER A 165 9.07 -26.25 -3.28
N ASN A 166 9.59 -25.54 -2.28
CA ASN A 166 10.91 -25.85 -1.73
C ASN A 166 10.92 -25.60 -0.22
N PRO A 167 11.16 -26.62 0.62
CA PRO A 167 11.33 -26.43 2.06
C PRO A 167 12.76 -25.92 2.35
N LEU A 168 12.90 -25.28 3.51
CA LEU A 168 14.16 -24.81 4.12
C LEU A 168 14.69 -23.46 3.64
N GLN A 169 14.64 -22.48 4.54
CA GLN A 169 15.77 -21.68 5.07
C GLN A 169 15.19 -20.36 5.61
N ALA A 170 15.06 -20.18 6.92
CA ALA A 170 16.09 -20.03 7.96
C ALA A 170 16.03 -18.57 8.42
N CYS A 171 15.67 -18.40 9.69
CA CYS A 171 15.69 -17.16 10.43
C CYS A 171 17.06 -16.49 10.31
N TRP A 172 17.07 -15.20 9.98
CA TRP A 172 18.03 -14.21 10.46
C TRP A 172 17.26 -12.93 10.76
#